data_AF-A0A3B9GF09-F1
#
_entry.id   AF-A0A3B9GF09-F1
#
_cell.length_a   1.000
_cell.length_b   1.000
_cell.length_c   1.000
_cell.angle_alpha   90.00
_cell.angle_beta   90.00
_cell.angle_gamma   90.00
#
_symmetry.space_group_name_H-M   'P 1'
#
loop_
_entity.id
_entity.type
_entity.pdbx_description
1 polymer ?
#
loop_
_entity_poly.entity_id
_entity_poly.type
_entity_poly.pdbx_seq_one_letter_code
_entity_poly.pdbx_strand_id
1 'polypeptide(L)' 'MVALIVGIVFIAFAVFAVLPGPLGWWADVLAFLRGSVPVLAAFIGLIAVFIGIADLKDRMEAKKEEAEEAKAEKKD' A
#
# COMPACT_ATOMS: atom_id res chain seq x y z
N MET A 1 -31.83 9.36 3.50
CA MET A 1 -31.87 10.45 2.50
C MET A 1 -30.80 11.50 2.76
N VAL A 2 -30.72 12.07 3.97
CA VAL A 2 -29.77 13.15 4.32
C VAL A 2 -28.30 12.78 4.04
N ALA A 3 -27.83 11.61 4.47
CA ALA A 3 -26.45 11.18 4.25
C ALA A 3 -26.06 11.07 2.76
N LEU A 4 -26.99 10.61 1.91
CA LEU A 4 -26.79 10.51 0.47
C LEU A 4 -26.69 11.90 -0.17
N ILE A 5 -27.55 12.83 0.23
CA ILE A 5 -27.53 14.21 -0.25
C ILE A 5 -26.24 14.91 0.17
N VAL A 6 -25.83 14.76 1.43
CA VAL A 6 -24.56 15.32 1.92
C VAL A 6 -23.39 14.73 1.15
N GLY A 7 -23.35 13.42 0.93
CA GLY A 7 -22.29 12.78 0.13
C GLY A 7 -22.21 13.34 -1.29
N ILE A 8 -23.35 13.51 -1.97
CA ILE A 8 -23.40 14.08 -3.33
C ILE A 8 -22.91 15.53 -3.34
N VAL A 9 -23.30 16.36 -2.36
CA VAL A 9 -22.85 17.75 -2.26
C VAL A 9 -21.33 17.83 -2.05
N PHE A 10 -20.76 16.97 -1.21
CA PHE A 10 -19.32 16.91 -0.98
C PHE A 10 -18.56 16.47 -2.24
N ILE A 11 -19.08 15.50 -2.99
CA ILE A 11 -18.49 15.08 -4.27
C ILE A 11 -18.55 16.22 -5.30
N ALA A 12 -19.69 16.89 -5.43
CA ALA A 12 -19.84 18.02 -6.34
C ALA A 12 -18.87 19.17 -5.98
N PHE A 13 -18.71 19.46 -4.69
CA PHE A 13 -17.73 20.44 -4.20
C PHE A 13 -16.29 20.02 -4.49
N ALA A 14 -15.93 18.75 -4.26
CA ALA A 14 -14.60 18.23 -4.58
C ALA A 14 -14.28 18.38 -6.06
N VAL A 15 -15.22 18.04 -6.94
CA VAL A 15 -15.06 18.22 -8.40
C VAL A 15 -14.93 19.71 -8.75
N PHE A 16 -15.76 20.58 -8.17
CA PHE A 16 -15.71 22.03 -8.41
C PHE A 16 -14.40 22.68 -7.92
N ALA A 17 -13.85 22.22 -6.80
CA ALA A 17 -12.59 22.71 -6.25
C ALA A 17 -11.36 22.28 -7.08
N VAL A 18 -11.45 21.10 -7.71
CA VAL A 18 -10.37 20.49 -8.50
C VAL A 18 -10.37 20.98 -9.96
N LEU A 19 -11.53 21.33 -10.52
CA LEU A 19 -11.61 21.85 -11.89
C LEU A 19 -10.97 23.25 -12.01
N PRO A 20 -10.34 23.57 -13.16
CA PRO A 20 -9.82 24.91 -13.43
C PRO A 20 -10.97 25.91 -13.47
N GLY A 21 -11.09 26.66 -12.37
CA GLY A 21 -12.15 27.63 -12.09
C GLY A 21 -11.67 28.59 -10.99
N PRO A 22 -12.56 29.43 -10.42
CA PRO A 22 -12.17 30.55 -9.55
C PRO A 22 -11.41 30.16 -8.25
N LEU A 23 -11.46 28.89 -7.84
CA LEU A 23 -10.77 28.41 -6.63
C LEU A 23 -9.33 27.95 -6.90
N GLY A 24 -9.02 27.37 -8.07
CA GLY A 24 -7.65 27.04 -8.48
C GLY A 24 -6.92 25.98 -7.63
N TRP A 25 -7.60 25.21 -6.77
CA TRP A 25 -6.99 24.29 -5.80
C TRP A 25 -6.37 23.03 -6.41
N TRP A 26 -6.42 22.86 -7.74
CA TRP A 26 -5.76 21.77 -8.44
C TRP A 26 -4.28 21.62 -8.05
N ALA A 27 -3.55 22.74 -7.96
CA ALA A 27 -2.15 22.74 -7.59
C ALA A 27 -1.92 22.31 -6.12
N ASP A 28 -2.75 22.77 -5.19
CA ASP A 28 -2.66 22.42 -3.77
C ASP A 28 -3.03 20.95 -3.53
N VAL A 29 -4.04 20.43 -4.23
CA VAL A 29 -4.43 19.01 -4.18
C VAL A 29 -3.31 18.13 -4.73
N LEU A 30 -2.68 18.52 -5.84
CA LEU A 30 -1.52 17.82 -6.38
C LEU A 30 -0.33 17.88 -5.42
N ALA A 31 -0.08 19.02 -4.77
CA ALA A 31 0.99 19.16 -3.79
C ALA A 31 0.75 18.27 -2.56
N PHE A 32 -0.49 18.23 -2.06
CA PHE A 32 -0.89 17.35 -0.96
C PHE A 32 -0.72 15.88 -1.34
N LEU A 33 -1.23 15.47 -2.51
CA LEU A 33 -1.12 14.09 -2.98
C LEU A 33 0.35 13.70 -3.16
N ARG A 34 1.16 14.57 -3.77
CA ARG A 34 2.60 14.34 -3.97
C ARG A 34 3.37 14.32 -2.65
N GLY A 35 2.90 15.02 -1.62
CA GLY A 35 3.44 14.96 -0.26
C GLY A 35 3.01 13.72 0.52
N SER A 36 1.78 13.23 0.34
CA SER A 36 1.24 12.08 1.07
C SER A 36 1.71 10.73 0.49
N VAL A 37 1.90 10.65 -0.83
CA VAL A 37 2.36 9.42 -1.52
C VAL A 37 3.67 8.87 -0.94
N PRO A 38 4.76 9.64 -0.78
CA PRO A 38 6.01 9.11 -0.24
C PRO A 38 5.89 8.67 1.22
N VAL A 39 5.06 9.34 2.02
CA VAL A 39 4.82 8.97 3.43
C VAL A 39 4.10 7.62 3.51
N LEU A 40 3.04 7.44 2.72
CA LEU A 40 2.33 6.16 2.63
C LEU A 40 3.21 5.05 2.06
N ALA A 41 4.01 5.36 1.02
CA ALA A 41 4.94 4.42 0.43
C ALA A 41 6.02 3.96 1.43
N ALA A 42 6.54 4.87 2.27
CA ALA A 42 7.47 4.52 3.33
C ALA A 42 6.83 3.61 4.38
N PHE A 43 5.58 3.91 4.80
CA PHE A 43 4.84 3.07 5.75
C PHE A 43 4.57 1.67 5.20
N ILE A 44 4.02 1.58 3.99
CA ILE A 44 3.72 0.30 3.33
C ILE A 44 5.02 -0.46 3.04
N GLY A 45 6.07 0.23 2.58
CA GLY A 45 7.37 -0.37 2.32
C GLY A 45 8.03 -0.94 3.56
N LEU A 46 7.94 -0.24 4.69
CA LEU A 46 8.45 -0.72 5.97
C LEU A 46 7.72 -1.99 6.42
N ILE A 47 6.39 -2.02 6.32
CA ILE A 47 5.59 -3.23 6.60
C ILE A 47 5.99 -4.37 5.65
N ALA A 48 6.16 -4.09 4.36
CA ALA A 48 6.54 -5.08 3.36
C ALA A 48 7.93 -5.68 3.62
N VAL A 49 8.90 -4.90 4.11
CA VAL A 49 10.23 -5.41 4.50
C VAL A 49 10.09 -6.41 5.66
N PHE A 50 9.30 -6.11 6.68
CA PHE A 50 9.09 -7.04 7.79
C PHE A 50 8.44 -8.35 7.35
N ILE A 51 7.40 -8.27 6.52
CA ILE A 51 6.74 -9.45 5.96
C ILE A 51 7.71 -10.24 5.08
N GLY A 52 8.47 -9.57 4.20
CA GLY A 52 9.42 -10.22 3.30
C GLY A 52 10.57 -10.92 4.02
N ILE A 53 11.08 -10.37 5.13
CA ILE A 53 12.12 -11.02 5.94
C ILE A 53 11.56 -12.29 6.61
N ALA A 54 10.33 -12.23 7.12
CA ALA A 54 9.68 -13.39 7.73
C ALA A 54 9.44 -14.50 6.69
N ASP A 55 8.85 -14.16 5.54
CA ASP A 55 8.60 -15.09 4.42
C ASP A 55 9.89 -15.72 3.89
N LEU A 56 10.97 -14.94 3.76
CA LEU A 56 12.25 -15.45 3.28
C LEU A 56 12.90 -16.43 4.27
N LYS A 57 12.84 -16.15 5.57
CA LYS A 57 13.36 -17.08 6.59
C LYS A 57 12.58 -18.40 6.58
N ASP A 58 11.26 -18.32 6.56
CA ASP A 58 10.37 -19.49 6.52
C ASP A 58 10.67 -20.37 5.30
N ARG A 59 10.82 -19.76 4.12
CA ARG A 59 11.23 -20.47 2.89
C ARG A 59 12.61 -21.10 2.96
N MET A 60 13.57 -20.45 3.61
CA MET A 60 14.93 -20.99 3.75
C MET A 60 14.96 -22.19 4.69
N GLU A 61 14.19 -22.15 5.77
CA GLU A 61 14.04 -23.28 6.71
C GLU A 61 13.36 -24.47 6.03
N ALA A 62 12.24 -24.25 5.35
CA ALA A 62 11.55 -25.30 4.60
C ALA A 62 12.47 -25.97 3.56
N LYS A 63 13.25 -25.18 2.80
CA LYS A 63 14.22 -25.72 1.84
C LYS A 63 15.35 -26.51 2.50
N LYS A 64 15.70 -26.18 3.73
CA LYS A 64 16.76 -26.86 4.47
C LYS A 64 16.26 -28.20 5.01
N GLU A 65 15.05 -28.23 5.57
CA GLU A 65 14.40 -29.48 6.00
C GLU A 65 14.19 -30.45 4.82
N GLU A 66 13.65 -29.97 3.69
CA GLU A 66 13.52 -30.78 2.47
C GLU A 66 14.88 -31.34 1.99
N ALA A 67 15.96 -30.58 2.14
CA ALA A 67 17.30 -31.00 1.75
C ALA A 67 17.95 -31.98 2.77
N GLU A 68 17.59 -31.91 4.05
CA GLU A 68 18.04 -32.86 5.07
C GLU A 68 17.29 -34.19 4.96
N GLU A 69 15.97 -34.17 4.74
CA GLU A 69 15.17 -35.39 4.49
C GLU A 69 15.64 -36.12 3.22
N ALA A 70 15.87 -35.38 2.12
CA ALA A 70 16.38 -35.97 0.88
C ALA A 70 17.80 -36.54 0.99
N LYS A 71 18.60 -36.07 1.97
CA LYS A 71 19.93 -36.62 2.27
C LYS A 71 19.88 -37.82 3.22
N ALA A 72 18.91 -37.85 4.14
CA ALA A 72 18.67 -39.00 5.00
C ALA A 72 18.17 -40.20 4.19
N GLU A 73 17.20 -39.99 3.29
CA GLU A 73 16.64 -41.06 2.45
C GLU A 73 17.65 -41.68 1.48
N LYS A 74 18.69 -40.93 1.08
CA LYS A 74 19.77 -41.45 0.21
C LYS A 74 20.89 -42.17 0.93
N LYS A 75 20.88 -42.21 2.27
CA LYS A 75 21.95 -42.77 3.09
C LYS A 75 21.59 -44.12 3.73
N ASP A 76 20.34 -44.57 3.58
CA ASP A 76 19.82 -45.89 3.94
C ASP A 76 19.75 -46.84 2.72
#